data_AF-A0A0J8B2L1-F1
#
_entry.id   AF-A0A0J8B2L1-F1
#
_cell.length_a   1.000
_cell.length_b   1.000
_cell.length_c   1.000
_cell.angle_alpha   90.00
_cell.angle_beta   90.00
_cell.angle_gamma   90.00
#
_symmetry.space_group_name_H-M   'P 1'
#
loop_
_entity.id
_entity.type
_entity.pdbx_description
1 polymer ?
#
loop_
_entity_poly.entity_id
_entity_poly.type
_entity_poly.pdbx_seq_one_letter_code
_entity_poly.pdbx_strand_id
1 'polypeptide(L)'
;MALKESDAISSNSDQITLSTHRKRLVSILENILSLTKNRELEQGETRFLFARIYDVWQNLKEWRRRYSAMLLSPSKLSQPGQMYFGTKLRLHVKEIPHDQDSDQREWDNDLEQSIEDLAILHILRSQIAGDGTIPEFDYEQARTSISKQMRLNRRKPGQPDYEPILDRSHQVTPDEDCSVWELSRRNRIRSSHISLKLFVNGKKVCQTPAQPTAFPGFFVQFNQSFELKVLSVPEDIAIKIYRQDSMMKRQTVLSTTFIGIPVPEAASVITEYAFASSSKIVIPEKDECEFW
;
A
#
# COMPACT_ATOMS: atom_id res chain seq x y z
N MET A 1 -29.74 -28.02 -57.65
CA MET A 1 -28.66 -28.45 -56.73
C MET A 1 -27.95 -27.27 -56.06
N ALA A 2 -27.76 -26.11 -56.71
CA ALA A 2 -27.05 -24.96 -56.14
C ALA A 2 -27.69 -24.25 -54.91
N LEU A 3 -28.99 -24.42 -54.65
CA LEU A 3 -29.68 -23.77 -53.52
C LEU A 3 -29.44 -24.45 -52.16
N LYS A 4 -28.95 -25.69 -52.12
CA LYS A 4 -28.65 -26.39 -50.85
C LYS A 4 -27.27 -26.08 -50.29
N GLU A 5 -26.34 -25.62 -51.12
CA GLU A 5 -24.97 -25.27 -50.69
C GLU A 5 -24.88 -23.87 -50.07
N SER A 6 -25.70 -22.90 -50.53
CA SER A 6 -25.71 -21.55 -49.95
C SER A 6 -26.25 -21.52 -48.52
N ASP A 7 -27.30 -22.27 -48.23
CA ASP A 7 -27.92 -22.32 -46.90
C ASP A 7 -27.04 -23.04 -45.87
N ALA A 8 -26.29 -24.05 -46.33
CA ALA A 8 -25.34 -24.78 -45.50
C ALA A 8 -24.12 -23.92 -45.12
N ILE A 9 -23.64 -23.07 -46.02
CA ILE A 9 -22.50 -22.17 -45.76
C ILE A 9 -22.89 -21.03 -44.81
N SER A 10 -24.09 -20.45 -44.97
CA SER A 10 -24.61 -19.42 -44.06
C SER A 10 -24.76 -19.97 -42.64
N SER A 11 -25.40 -21.14 -42.51
CA SER A 11 -25.62 -21.82 -41.22
C SER A 11 -24.32 -22.15 -40.48
N ASN A 12 -23.27 -22.53 -41.20
CA ASN A 12 -21.98 -22.87 -40.60
C ASN A 12 -21.21 -21.61 -40.13
N SER A 13 -21.31 -20.50 -40.87
CA SER A 13 -20.71 -19.21 -40.48
C SER A 13 -21.37 -18.63 -39.22
N ASP A 14 -22.69 -18.78 -39.08
CA ASP A 14 -23.46 -18.34 -37.91
C ASP A 14 -23.12 -19.19 -36.67
N GLN A 15 -22.89 -20.49 -36.84
CA GLN A 15 -22.44 -21.36 -35.73
C GLN A 15 -21.01 -21.02 -35.26
N ILE A 16 -20.10 -20.68 -36.18
CA ILE A 16 -18.73 -20.28 -35.86
C ILE A 16 -18.71 -18.94 -35.10
N THR A 17 -19.53 -17.97 -35.51
CA THR A 17 -19.63 -16.66 -34.83
C THR A 17 -20.27 -16.80 -33.44
N LEU A 18 -21.33 -17.60 -33.30
CA LEU A 18 -21.96 -17.92 -32.00
C LEU A 18 -20.99 -18.62 -31.04
N SER A 19 -20.20 -19.58 -31.53
CA SER A 19 -19.18 -20.28 -30.74
C SER A 19 -18.10 -19.31 -30.25
N THR A 20 -17.66 -18.39 -31.12
CA THR A 20 -16.66 -17.37 -30.78
C THR A 20 -17.21 -16.39 -29.73
N HIS A 21 -18.46 -15.97 -29.86
CA HIS A 21 -19.11 -15.10 -28.88
C HIS A 21 -19.26 -15.77 -27.50
N ARG A 22 -19.69 -17.04 -27.46
CA ARG A 22 -19.77 -17.82 -26.20
C ARG A 22 -18.42 -17.95 -25.51
N LYS A 23 -17.35 -18.25 -26.25
CA LYS A 23 -15.98 -18.30 -25.70
C LYS A 23 -15.56 -16.95 -25.10
N ARG A 24 -15.90 -15.85 -25.77
CA ARG A 24 -15.64 -14.50 -25.25
C ARG A 24 -16.43 -14.21 -23.97
N LEU A 25 -17.72 -14.57 -23.91
CA LEU A 25 -18.54 -14.40 -22.72
C LEU A 25 -18.00 -15.20 -21.53
N VAL A 26 -17.60 -16.47 -21.74
CA VAL A 26 -16.95 -17.29 -20.72
C VAL A 26 -15.69 -16.60 -20.19
N SER A 27 -14.82 -16.12 -21.09
CA SER A 27 -13.59 -15.42 -20.68
C SER A 27 -13.88 -14.15 -19.87
N ILE A 28 -14.89 -13.36 -20.26
CA ILE A 28 -15.29 -12.16 -19.51
C ILE A 28 -15.82 -12.54 -18.13
N LEU A 29 -16.69 -13.54 -18.05
CA LEU A 29 -17.31 -13.96 -16.79
C LEU A 29 -16.27 -14.57 -15.83
N GLU A 30 -15.33 -15.37 -16.34
CA GLU A 30 -14.18 -15.87 -15.57
C GLU A 30 -13.32 -14.72 -15.02
N ASN A 31 -13.11 -13.67 -15.83
CA ASN A 31 -12.38 -12.48 -15.39
C ASN A 31 -13.16 -11.78 -14.25
N ILE A 32 -14.46 -11.53 -14.42
CA ILE A 32 -15.32 -10.93 -13.38
C ILE A 32 -15.24 -11.72 -12.08
N LEU A 33 -15.42 -13.05 -12.14
CA LEU A 33 -15.34 -13.90 -10.95
C LEU A 33 -13.95 -13.87 -10.30
N SER A 34 -12.88 -13.82 -11.10
CA SER A 34 -11.52 -13.69 -10.59
C SER A 34 -11.29 -12.35 -9.89
N LEU A 35 -11.82 -11.26 -10.45
CA LEU A 35 -11.75 -9.92 -9.87
C LEU A 35 -12.55 -9.85 -8.57
N THR A 36 -13.74 -10.45 -8.52
CA THR A 36 -14.55 -10.53 -7.30
C THR A 36 -13.80 -11.29 -6.21
N LYS A 37 -13.18 -12.42 -6.55
CA LYS A 37 -12.36 -13.18 -5.59
C LYS A 37 -11.17 -12.36 -5.09
N ASN A 38 -10.47 -11.64 -5.96
CA ASN A 38 -9.35 -10.79 -5.57
C ASN A 38 -9.81 -9.65 -4.66
N ARG A 39 -10.91 -8.98 -5.00
CA ARG A 39 -11.54 -7.95 -4.18
C ARG A 39 -11.85 -8.46 -2.77
N GLU A 40 -12.39 -9.67 -2.65
CA GLU A 40 -12.66 -10.29 -1.34
C GLU A 40 -11.36 -10.55 -0.56
N LEU A 41 -10.34 -11.13 -1.19
CA LEU A 41 -9.05 -11.37 -0.55
C LEU A 41 -8.41 -10.06 -0.06
N GLU A 42 -8.46 -9.01 -0.87
CA GLU A 42 -7.96 -7.67 -0.49
C GLU A 42 -8.72 -7.08 0.71
N GLN A 43 -10.04 -7.27 0.78
CA GLN A 43 -10.84 -6.88 1.95
C GLN A 43 -10.41 -7.67 3.20
N GLY A 44 -10.19 -8.98 3.06
CA GLY A 44 -9.69 -9.83 4.14
C GLY A 44 -8.32 -9.37 4.66
N GLU A 45 -7.37 -9.10 3.76
CA GLU A 45 -6.04 -8.58 4.08
C GLU A 45 -6.11 -7.21 4.76
N THR A 46 -6.97 -6.32 4.26
CA THR A 46 -7.15 -4.99 4.87
C THR A 46 -7.59 -5.11 6.33
N ARG A 47 -8.55 -6.00 6.63
CA ARG A 47 -8.99 -6.26 8.01
C ARG A 47 -7.87 -6.83 8.89
N PHE A 48 -7.05 -7.73 8.33
CA PHE A 48 -5.89 -8.26 9.03
C PHE A 48 -4.84 -7.18 9.32
N LEU A 49 -4.61 -6.26 8.37
CA LEU A 49 -3.70 -5.13 8.54
C LEU A 49 -4.14 -4.20 9.69
N PHE A 50 -5.43 -3.93 9.84
CA PHE A 50 -5.95 -3.16 10.97
C PHE A 50 -5.65 -3.82 12.32
N ALA A 51 -5.90 -5.13 12.44
CA ALA A 51 -5.58 -5.89 13.64
C ALA A 51 -4.08 -5.79 13.96
N ARG A 52 -3.24 -5.94 12.93
CA ARG A 52 -1.79 -5.83 13.08
C ARG A 52 -1.34 -4.41 13.48
N ILE A 53 -1.91 -3.36 12.90
CA ILE A 53 -1.62 -1.96 13.29
C ILE A 53 -1.94 -1.76 14.77
N TYR A 54 -3.10 -2.26 15.21
CA TYR A 54 -3.49 -2.21 16.61
C TYR A 54 -2.49 -2.95 17.52
N ASP A 55 -2.07 -4.15 17.14
CA ASP A 55 -1.07 -4.92 17.91
C ASP A 55 0.28 -4.21 17.98
N VAL A 56 0.78 -3.67 16.86
CA VAL A 56 2.01 -2.88 16.83
C VAL A 56 1.88 -1.66 17.76
N TRP A 57 0.73 -1.00 17.76
CA TRP A 57 0.48 0.13 18.64
C TRP A 57 0.46 -0.27 20.12
N GLN A 58 -0.14 -1.41 20.48
CA GLN A 58 -0.10 -1.94 21.84
C GLN A 58 1.33 -2.28 22.27
N ASN A 59 2.07 -2.97 21.41
CA ASN A 59 3.48 -3.29 21.65
C ASN A 59 4.33 -2.04 21.84
N LEU A 60 4.11 -0.99 21.04
CA LEU A 60 4.81 0.28 21.18
C LEU A 60 4.49 0.97 22.52
N LYS A 61 3.21 0.97 22.93
CA LYS A 61 2.81 1.51 24.24
C LYS A 61 3.43 0.73 25.39
N GLU A 62 3.44 -0.59 25.30
CA GLU A 62 4.04 -1.46 26.32
C GLU A 62 5.55 -1.29 26.38
N TRP A 63 6.24 -1.24 25.24
CA TRP A 63 7.66 -0.94 25.17
C TRP A 63 7.94 0.41 25.83
N ARG A 64 7.18 1.46 25.50
CA ARG A 64 7.34 2.77 26.16
C ARG A 64 7.11 2.68 27.66
N ARG A 65 6.10 1.94 28.13
CA ARG A 65 5.86 1.76 29.57
C ARG A 65 7.04 1.07 30.24
N ARG A 66 7.50 -0.06 29.71
CA ARG A 66 8.57 -0.90 30.28
C ARG A 66 9.94 -0.21 30.24
N TYR A 67 10.27 0.46 29.15
CA TYR A 67 11.59 1.05 28.93
C TYR A 67 11.65 2.56 29.24
N SER A 68 10.53 3.22 29.59
CA SER A 68 10.55 4.62 30.04
C SER A 68 11.45 4.82 31.27
N ALA A 69 11.45 3.88 32.21
CA ALA A 69 12.32 3.88 33.38
C ALA A 69 13.78 3.55 33.05
N MET A 70 14.08 2.97 31.89
CA MET A 70 15.45 2.66 31.46
C MET A 70 16.07 3.81 30.66
N LEU A 71 15.23 4.66 30.06
CA LEU A 71 15.58 5.94 29.45
C LEU A 71 15.70 7.09 30.48
N LEU A 72 15.37 6.82 31.75
CA LEU A 72 15.45 7.75 32.87
C LEU A 72 16.35 7.14 33.98
N SER A 73 17.15 7.96 34.67
CA SER A 73 17.99 7.47 35.79
C SER A 73 17.11 7.06 36.99
N PRO A 74 17.46 5.98 37.73
CA PRO A 74 16.67 5.49 38.87
C PRO A 74 16.42 6.52 39.99
N SER A 75 17.26 7.57 40.05
CA SER A 75 17.15 8.66 41.03
C SER A 75 15.96 9.60 40.81
N LYS A 76 15.22 9.51 39.69
CA LYS A 76 14.18 10.49 39.32
C LYS A 76 12.78 9.89 39.13
N LEU A 77 12.55 8.63 39.52
CA LEU A 77 11.22 8.02 39.55
C LEU A 77 10.27 8.63 40.60
N SER A 78 10.77 9.51 41.47
CA SER A 78 10.08 10.07 42.63
C SER A 78 9.30 11.36 42.36
N GLN A 79 9.32 11.93 41.15
CA GLN A 79 8.47 13.07 40.80
C GLN A 79 7.26 12.63 39.97
N PRO A 80 6.01 12.75 40.48
CA PRO A 80 4.79 12.24 39.85
C PRO A 80 4.35 12.95 38.56
N GLY A 81 5.22 13.72 37.92
CA GLY A 81 4.96 14.46 36.67
C GLY A 81 6.00 14.28 35.56
N GLN A 82 7.05 13.46 35.75
CA GLN A 82 8.13 13.26 34.76
C GLN A 82 8.12 11.88 34.10
N MET A 83 6.93 11.27 33.97
CA MET A 83 6.79 10.15 33.05
C MET A 83 6.74 10.70 31.63
N TYR A 84 7.34 10.01 30.66
CA TYR A 84 7.16 10.31 29.24
C TYR A 84 5.65 10.24 28.94
N PHE A 85 4.97 11.39 28.94
CA PHE A 85 3.60 11.48 28.46
C PHE A 85 3.66 11.07 27.00
N GLY A 86 3.19 9.87 26.70
CA GLY A 86 3.21 9.34 25.35
C GLY A 86 2.68 10.43 24.44
N THR A 87 3.45 10.79 23.40
CA THR A 87 2.93 11.61 22.32
C THR A 87 1.59 11.00 21.96
N LYS A 88 0.49 11.73 22.16
CA LYS A 88 -0.84 11.26 21.77
C LYS A 88 -0.69 10.87 20.32
N LEU A 89 -0.74 9.56 20.05
CA LEU A 89 -0.60 9.06 18.69
C LEU A 89 -1.81 9.65 17.98
N ARG A 90 -1.57 10.54 17.02
CA ARG A 90 -2.63 11.25 16.29
C ARG A 90 -3.27 10.39 15.21
N LEU A 91 -3.17 9.08 15.40
CA LEU A 91 -3.92 8.11 14.66
C LEU A 91 -5.24 7.96 15.42
N HIS A 92 -6.27 8.61 14.89
CA HIS A 92 -7.63 8.44 15.35
C HIS A 92 -8.33 7.50 14.37
N VAL A 93 -9.29 6.74 14.88
CA VAL A 93 -10.13 5.91 14.03
C VAL A 93 -11.50 6.57 14.00
N LYS A 94 -11.95 6.92 12.80
CA LYS A 94 -13.31 7.39 12.57
C LYS A 94 -14.18 6.16 12.31
N GLU A 95 -15.21 6.01 13.11
CA GLU A 95 -16.24 5.01 12.91
C GLU A 95 -17.26 5.53 11.89
N ILE A 96 -17.53 4.73 10.86
CA ILE A 96 -18.52 5.01 9.83
C ILE A 96 -19.65 4.00 10.05
N PRO A 97 -20.81 4.44 10.58
CA PRO A 97 -21.93 3.55 10.85
C PRO A 97 -22.57 3.10 9.54
N HIS A 98 -23.05 1.86 9.53
CA HIS A 98 -23.80 1.29 8.42
C HIS A 98 -25.16 0.80 8.90
N ASP A 99 -26.16 0.92 8.03
CA ASP A 99 -27.51 0.41 8.30
C ASP A 99 -27.53 -1.11 8.15
N GLN A 100 -27.91 -1.82 9.22
CA GLN A 100 -27.89 -3.28 9.24
C GLN A 100 -28.80 -3.88 8.17
N ASP A 101 -29.99 -3.30 7.98
CA ASP A 101 -30.99 -3.85 7.05
C ASP A 101 -30.58 -3.61 5.59
N SER A 102 -30.02 -2.44 5.28
CA SER A 102 -29.46 -2.15 3.95
C SER A 102 -28.28 -3.05 3.62
N ASP A 103 -27.31 -3.16 4.55
CA ASP A 103 -26.15 -4.04 4.36
C ASP A 103 -26.57 -5.50 4.17
N GLN A 104 -27.58 -5.97 4.91
CA GLN A 104 -28.05 -7.35 4.81
C GLN A 104 -28.68 -7.62 3.44
N ARG A 105 -29.47 -6.67 2.92
CA ARG A 105 -30.01 -6.77 1.55
C ARG A 105 -28.91 -6.81 0.50
N GLU A 106 -27.91 -5.95 0.62
CA GLU A 106 -26.76 -5.95 -0.30
C GLU A 106 -25.97 -7.27 -0.22
N TRP A 107 -25.76 -7.78 0.99
CA TRP A 107 -25.09 -9.07 1.20
C TRP A 107 -25.83 -10.23 0.52
N ASP A 108 -27.15 -10.28 0.69
CA ASP A 108 -27.97 -11.34 0.13
C ASP A 108 -28.07 -11.24 -1.41
N ASN A 109 -28.17 -10.02 -1.94
CA ASN A 109 -28.13 -9.77 -3.38
C ASN A 109 -26.78 -10.18 -3.99
N ASP A 110 -25.67 -9.82 -3.35
CA ASP A 110 -24.33 -10.20 -3.81
C ASP A 110 -24.12 -11.72 -3.78
N LEU A 111 -24.66 -12.41 -2.77
CA LEU A 111 -24.62 -13.87 -2.68
C LEU A 111 -25.39 -14.50 -3.83
N GLU A 112 -26.61 -14.05 -4.08
CA GLU A 112 -27.46 -14.58 -5.15
C GLU A 112 -26.84 -14.33 -6.53
N GLN A 113 -26.37 -13.10 -6.78
CA GLN A 113 -25.70 -12.75 -8.03
C GLN A 113 -24.45 -13.63 -8.27
N SER A 114 -23.67 -13.89 -7.22
CA SER A 114 -22.48 -14.75 -7.34
C SER A 114 -22.83 -16.21 -7.67
N ILE A 115 -23.97 -16.71 -7.17
CA ILE A 115 -24.48 -18.05 -7.49
C ILE A 115 -24.95 -18.08 -8.95
N GLU A 116 -25.70 -17.08 -9.37
CA GLU A 116 -26.18 -16.94 -10.75
C GLU A 116 -25.02 -16.86 -11.75
N ASP A 117 -24.00 -16.05 -11.47
CA ASP A 117 -22.81 -15.91 -12.31
C ASP A 117 -22.10 -17.27 -12.51
N LEU A 118 -21.99 -18.09 -11.44
CA LEU A 118 -21.43 -19.43 -11.54
C LEU A 118 -22.32 -20.39 -12.34
N ALA A 119 -23.65 -20.32 -12.15
CA ALA A 119 -24.59 -21.14 -12.89
C ALA A 119 -24.55 -20.82 -14.40
N ILE A 120 -24.51 -19.53 -14.76
CA ILE A 120 -24.35 -19.07 -16.15
C ILE A 120 -23.03 -19.56 -16.72
N LEU A 121 -21.92 -19.43 -15.97
CA LEU A 121 -20.62 -19.92 -16.41
C LEU A 121 -20.65 -21.44 -16.69
N HIS A 122 -21.28 -22.22 -15.81
CA HIS A 122 -21.44 -23.66 -15.95
C HIS A 122 -22.22 -24.04 -17.21
N ILE A 123 -23.34 -23.36 -17.47
CA ILE A 123 -24.16 -23.55 -18.68
C ILE A 123 -23.33 -23.22 -19.93
N LEU A 124 -22.65 -22.07 -19.95
CA LEU A 124 -21.86 -21.64 -21.11
C LEU A 124 -20.70 -22.61 -21.40
N ARG A 125 -20.01 -23.11 -20.37
CA ARG A 125 -18.95 -24.12 -20.52
C ARG A 125 -19.50 -25.43 -21.11
N SER A 126 -20.64 -25.89 -20.61
CA SER A 126 -21.31 -27.09 -21.10
C SER A 126 -21.73 -26.96 -22.57
N GLN A 127 -22.24 -25.78 -22.95
CA GLN A 127 -22.59 -25.46 -24.35
C GLN A 127 -21.38 -25.40 -25.29
N ILE A 128 -20.18 -25.06 -24.80
CA ILE A 128 -18.94 -25.08 -25.59
C ILE A 128 -18.40 -26.51 -25.73
N ALA A 129 -18.55 -27.35 -24.70
CA ALA A 129 -18.08 -28.74 -24.70
C ALA A 129 -18.84 -29.65 -25.68
N GLY A 130 -20.05 -29.26 -26.12
CA GLY A 130 -20.75 -29.91 -27.23
C GLY A 130 -21.41 -31.25 -26.93
N ASP A 131 -21.50 -31.66 -25.65
CA ASP A 131 -21.99 -32.99 -25.24
C ASP A 131 -23.54 -33.13 -25.26
N GLY A 132 -24.27 -32.08 -25.66
CA GLY A 132 -25.75 -32.11 -25.76
C GLY A 132 -26.51 -32.29 -24.44
N THR A 133 -25.85 -32.76 -23.39
CA THR A 133 -26.34 -32.85 -22.02
C THR A 133 -25.60 -31.83 -21.16
N ILE A 134 -26.35 -30.95 -20.50
CA ILE A 134 -25.81 -29.98 -19.55
C ILE A 134 -25.92 -30.63 -18.17
N PRO A 135 -24.80 -30.95 -17.49
CA PRO A 135 -24.86 -31.47 -16.13
C PRO A 135 -25.62 -30.51 -15.22
N GLU A 136 -26.38 -31.03 -14.25
CA GLU A 136 -27.07 -30.20 -13.28
C GLU A 136 -26.08 -29.38 -12.44
N PHE A 137 -26.38 -28.11 -12.21
CA PHE A 137 -25.56 -27.24 -11.37
C PHE A 137 -25.94 -27.42 -9.89
N ASP A 138 -24.96 -27.70 -9.04
CA ASP A 138 -25.17 -27.85 -7.59
C ASP A 138 -25.24 -26.48 -6.91
N TYR A 139 -26.46 -25.95 -6.81
CA TYR A 139 -26.74 -24.68 -6.15
C TYR A 139 -26.39 -24.68 -4.66
N GLU A 140 -26.59 -25.81 -3.97
CA GLU A 140 -26.36 -25.91 -2.52
C GLU A 140 -24.87 -25.87 -2.19
N GLN A 141 -24.06 -26.58 -2.97
CA GLN A 141 -22.60 -26.52 -2.85
C GLN A 141 -22.08 -25.12 -3.17
N ALA A 142 -22.56 -24.50 -4.25
CA ALA A 142 -22.18 -23.14 -4.62
C ALA A 142 -22.52 -22.14 -3.52
N ARG A 143 -23.76 -22.16 -3.02
CA ARG A 143 -24.24 -21.29 -1.93
C ARG A 143 -23.41 -21.44 -0.67
N THR A 144 -23.12 -22.69 -0.27
CA THR A 144 -22.32 -22.98 0.94
C THR A 144 -20.90 -22.46 0.79
N SER A 145 -20.27 -22.70 -0.36
CA SER A 145 -18.90 -22.26 -0.63
C SER A 145 -18.79 -20.73 -0.66
N ILE A 146 -19.66 -20.05 -1.40
CA ILE A 146 -19.66 -18.59 -1.53
C ILE A 146 -19.98 -17.94 -0.18
N SER A 147 -21.03 -18.38 0.51
CA SER A 147 -21.39 -17.85 1.84
C SER A 147 -20.24 -17.99 2.83
N LYS A 148 -19.53 -19.12 2.81
CA LYS A 148 -18.33 -19.33 3.64
C LYS A 148 -17.22 -18.34 3.30
N GLN A 149 -16.92 -18.12 2.01
CA GLN A 149 -15.89 -17.17 1.58
C GLN A 149 -16.26 -15.73 1.96
N MET A 150 -17.49 -15.31 1.68
CA MET A 150 -17.99 -13.98 2.03
C MET A 150 -17.85 -13.73 3.54
N ARG A 151 -18.26 -14.68 4.39
CA ARG A 151 -18.15 -14.57 5.87
C ARG A 151 -16.71 -14.45 6.38
N LEU A 152 -15.75 -15.07 5.70
CA LEU A 152 -14.34 -15.01 6.09
C LEU A 152 -13.72 -13.67 5.71
N ASN A 153 -13.97 -13.23 4.48
CA ASN A 153 -13.21 -12.14 3.88
C ASN A 153 -13.88 -10.77 4.06
N ARG A 154 -15.22 -10.71 4.02
CA ARG A 154 -15.98 -9.45 3.99
C ARG A 154 -16.40 -8.97 5.39
N ARG A 155 -16.79 -7.70 5.48
CA ARG A 155 -17.39 -7.07 6.68
C ARG A 155 -18.79 -7.64 6.92
N LYS A 156 -19.14 -7.95 8.17
CA LYS A 156 -20.50 -8.45 8.47
C LYS A 156 -21.53 -7.31 8.31
N PRO A 157 -22.76 -7.59 7.86
CA PRO A 157 -23.82 -6.59 7.83
C PRO A 157 -24.02 -5.89 9.18
N GLY A 158 -24.14 -4.56 9.16
CA GLY A 158 -24.27 -3.71 10.35
C GLY A 158 -22.98 -3.50 11.15
N GLN A 159 -21.87 -4.13 10.77
CA GLN A 159 -20.56 -3.82 11.35
C GLN A 159 -20.09 -2.46 10.83
N PRO A 160 -19.62 -1.52 11.68
CA PRO A 160 -19.11 -0.25 11.20
C PRO A 160 -17.82 -0.41 10.41
N ASP A 161 -17.57 0.52 9.48
CA ASP A 161 -16.26 0.70 8.87
C ASP A 161 -15.38 1.62 9.73
N TYR A 162 -14.08 1.39 9.68
CA TYR A 162 -13.10 2.13 10.45
C TYR A 162 -12.10 2.81 9.53
N GLU A 163 -12.07 4.13 9.56
CA GLU A 163 -11.15 4.93 8.77
C GLU A 163 -10.00 5.46 9.67
N PRO A 164 -8.74 5.07 9.42
CA PRO A 164 -7.59 5.52 10.18
C PRO A 164 -7.17 6.92 9.69
N ILE A 165 -7.34 7.91 10.55
CA ILE A 165 -6.99 9.30 10.28
C ILE A 165 -5.70 9.63 11.01
N LEU A 166 -4.64 9.91 10.26
CA LEU A 166 -3.39 10.44 10.80
C LEU A 166 -3.42 11.98 10.78
N ASP A 167 -3.69 12.58 11.92
CA ASP A 167 -3.66 14.02 12.07
C ASP A 167 -2.20 14.55 12.18
N ARG A 168 -1.83 15.41 11.23
CA ARG A 168 -0.50 16.04 11.11
C ARG A 168 -0.50 17.52 11.52
N SER A 169 -1.61 18.04 12.03
CA SER A 169 -1.78 19.47 12.35
C SER A 169 -1.02 19.94 13.59
N HIS A 170 -0.33 19.05 14.32
CA HIS A 170 0.36 19.50 15.54
C HIS A 170 1.56 20.36 15.20
N GLN A 171 1.62 21.50 15.87
CA GLN A 171 2.88 22.17 16.05
C GLN A 171 3.75 21.38 17.02
N VAL A 172 5.01 21.18 16.65
CA VAL A 172 6.00 20.56 17.52
C VAL A 172 6.21 21.47 18.72
N THR A 173 6.10 20.91 19.93
CA THR A 173 6.29 21.64 21.19
C THR A 173 7.57 22.48 21.13
N PRO A 174 7.53 23.78 21.42
CA PRO A 174 8.72 24.64 21.45
C PRO A 174 9.79 24.07 22.37
N ASP A 175 11.07 24.37 22.09
CA ASP A 175 12.19 23.90 22.91
C ASP A 175 12.08 24.39 24.37
N GLU A 176 11.50 25.58 24.59
CA GLU A 176 11.28 26.20 25.90
C GLU A 176 10.36 25.37 26.81
N ASP A 177 9.36 24.72 26.22
CA ASP A 177 8.37 23.88 26.92
C ASP A 177 8.81 22.41 27.00
N CYS A 178 10.00 22.09 26.50
CA CYS A 178 10.51 20.72 26.49
C CYS A 178 11.29 20.40 27.77
N SER A 179 11.13 19.16 28.25
CA SER A 179 12.00 18.63 29.30
C SER A 179 13.47 18.62 28.85
N VAL A 180 14.40 18.66 29.81
CA VAL A 180 15.86 18.58 29.56
C VAL A 180 16.24 17.34 28.73
N TRP A 181 15.54 16.22 28.95
CA TRP A 181 15.77 14.98 28.20
C TRP A 181 15.33 15.09 26.74
N GLU A 182 14.16 15.69 26.51
CA GLU A 182 13.66 15.92 25.16
C GLU A 182 14.56 16.91 24.42
N LEU A 183 15.02 17.98 25.09
CA LEU A 183 16.03 18.90 24.54
C LEU A 183 17.33 18.19 24.18
N SER A 184 17.83 17.30 25.05
CA SER A 184 19.02 16.49 24.78
C SER A 184 18.84 15.58 23.55
N ARG A 185 17.67 14.92 23.44
CA ARG A 185 17.32 14.09 22.27
C ARG A 185 17.26 14.92 20.99
N ARG A 186 16.62 16.10 21.02
CA ARG A 186 16.55 17.04 19.89
C ARG A 186 17.94 17.51 19.48
N ASN A 187 18.79 17.86 20.43
CA ASN A 187 20.17 18.26 20.17
C ASN A 187 21.00 17.13 19.58
N ARG A 188 20.79 15.88 20.00
CA ARG A 188 21.43 14.70 19.39
C ARG A 188 20.99 14.50 17.93
N ILE A 189 19.73 14.78 17.62
CA ILE A 189 19.25 14.73 16.23
C ILE A 189 19.91 15.86 15.43
N ARG A 190 19.83 17.11 15.91
CA ARG A 190 20.45 18.28 15.26
C ARG A 190 21.96 18.10 15.04
N SER A 191 22.65 17.41 15.94
CA SER A 191 24.09 17.12 15.82
C SER A 191 24.42 15.93 14.92
N SER A 192 23.42 15.14 14.51
CA SER A 192 23.62 14.06 13.55
C SER A 192 23.74 14.64 12.14
N HIS A 193 24.74 14.16 11.42
CA HIS A 193 25.01 14.56 10.04
C HIS A 193 24.82 13.36 9.12
N ILE A 194 24.23 13.60 7.96
CA ILE A 194 24.03 12.60 6.92
C ILE A 194 24.90 12.95 5.72
N SER A 195 25.46 11.93 5.08
CA SER A 195 26.07 12.05 3.77
C SER A 195 25.63 10.90 2.87
N LEU A 196 25.59 11.16 1.57
CA LEU A 196 25.30 10.17 0.54
C LEU A 196 26.60 9.81 -0.17
N LYS A 197 26.78 8.54 -0.48
CA LYS A 197 27.92 8.07 -1.26
C LYS A 197 27.43 7.23 -2.43
N LEU A 198 27.87 7.58 -3.64
CA LEU A 198 27.59 6.83 -4.84
C LEU A 198 28.65 5.76 -5.05
N PHE A 199 28.20 4.55 -5.34
CA PHE A 199 29.02 3.41 -5.68
C PHE A 199 28.65 2.91 -7.07
N VAL A 200 29.67 2.54 -7.85
CA VAL A 200 29.50 1.86 -9.14
C VAL A 200 30.34 0.59 -9.10
N ASN A 201 29.72 -0.56 -9.34
CA ASN A 201 30.34 -1.89 -9.24
C ASN A 201 31.11 -2.05 -7.90
N GLY A 202 30.48 -1.64 -6.80
CA GLY A 202 31.06 -1.69 -5.45
C GLY A 202 32.16 -0.67 -5.14
N LYS A 203 32.59 0.16 -6.10
CA LYS A 203 33.63 1.20 -5.90
C LYS A 203 32.99 2.56 -5.64
N LYS A 204 33.44 3.27 -4.59
CA LYS A 204 32.97 4.62 -4.27
C LYS A 204 33.45 5.61 -5.34
N VAL A 205 32.52 6.30 -5.99
CA VAL A 205 32.83 7.26 -7.07
C VAL A 205 32.68 8.70 -6.59
N CYS A 206 31.60 9.01 -5.87
CA CYS A 206 31.39 10.34 -5.30
C CYS A 206 30.76 10.30 -3.91
N GLN A 207 30.78 11.44 -3.22
CA GLN A 207 30.21 11.62 -1.89
C GLN A 207 29.73 13.07 -1.71
N THR A 208 28.58 13.24 -1.07
CA THR A 208 28.10 14.55 -0.63
C THR A 208 28.84 15.00 0.64
N PRO A 209 29.01 16.31 0.87
CA PRO A 209 29.36 16.85 2.18
C PRO A 209 28.36 16.35 3.23
N ALA A 210 28.85 16.14 4.46
CA ALA A 210 27.98 15.78 5.56
C ALA A 210 27.12 16.99 5.95
N GLN A 211 25.80 16.83 5.92
CA GLN A 211 24.83 17.87 6.22
C GLN A 211 24.05 17.52 7.50
N PRO A 212 23.79 18.49 8.41
CA PRO A 212 23.06 18.23 9.64
C PRO A 212 21.60 17.87 9.33
N THR A 213 21.01 17.01 10.16
CA THR A 213 19.57 16.69 10.05
C THR A 213 18.70 17.84 10.54
N ALA A 214 17.64 18.15 9.79
CA ALA A 214 16.65 19.12 10.19
C ALA A 214 15.72 18.51 11.25
N PHE A 215 15.58 19.18 12.39
CA PHE A 215 14.54 18.88 13.37
C PHE A 215 13.39 19.88 13.18
N PRO A 216 12.10 19.45 13.17
CA PRO A 216 11.58 18.13 13.56
C PRO A 216 11.47 17.09 12.44
N GLY A 217 11.84 17.41 11.20
CA GLY A 217 11.47 16.61 10.03
C GLY A 217 12.36 15.40 9.69
N PHE A 218 13.47 15.19 10.40
CA PHE A 218 14.44 14.11 10.12
C PHE A 218 14.89 14.05 8.64
N PHE A 219 14.83 15.17 7.93
CA PHE A 219 15.23 15.28 6.53
C PHE A 219 16.55 16.02 6.40
N VAL A 220 17.22 15.82 5.27
CA VAL A 220 18.45 16.50 4.89
C VAL A 220 18.34 16.90 3.43
N GLN A 221 18.64 18.16 3.14
CA GLN A 221 18.69 18.67 1.77
C GLN A 221 20.15 18.73 1.32
N PHE A 222 20.48 17.99 0.27
CA PHE A 222 21.84 18.00 -0.30
C PHE A 222 21.96 18.97 -1.47
N ASN A 223 20.88 19.25 -2.21
CA ASN A 223 20.84 20.15 -3.38
C ASN A 223 22.08 20.03 -4.28
N GLN A 224 22.46 18.78 -4.61
CA GLN A 224 23.67 18.45 -5.36
C GLN A 224 23.34 17.60 -6.57
N SER A 225 23.97 17.93 -7.70
CA SER A 225 24.00 17.12 -8.91
C SER A 225 25.38 16.51 -9.09
N PHE A 226 25.41 15.27 -9.57
CA PHE A 226 26.65 14.57 -9.92
C PHE A 226 26.50 14.01 -11.32
N GLU A 227 27.48 14.28 -12.18
CA GLU A 227 27.57 13.68 -13.49
C GLU A 227 28.45 12.42 -13.40
N LEU A 228 27.88 11.27 -13.76
CA LEU A 228 28.61 10.00 -13.79
C LEU A 228 28.96 9.66 -15.24
N LYS A 229 30.25 9.74 -15.58
CA LYS A 229 30.78 9.30 -16.87
C LYS A 229 31.28 7.87 -16.77
N VAL A 230 30.66 6.95 -17.51
CA VAL A 230 31.02 5.54 -17.52
C VAL A 230 31.61 5.16 -18.88
N LEU A 231 32.68 4.34 -18.88
CA LEU A 231 33.28 3.80 -20.12
C LEU A 231 32.52 2.59 -20.66
N SER A 232 31.82 1.87 -19.78
CA SER A 232 31.00 0.71 -20.08
C SER A 232 29.72 0.76 -19.26
N VAL A 233 28.69 0.03 -19.69
CA VAL A 233 27.47 -0.15 -18.89
C VAL A 233 27.86 -0.73 -17.52
N PRO A 234 27.47 -0.08 -16.40
CA PRO A 234 27.77 -0.60 -15.07
C PRO A 234 26.95 -1.87 -14.79
N GLU A 235 27.47 -2.74 -13.94
CA GLU A 235 26.73 -3.90 -13.42
C GLU A 235 25.82 -3.48 -12.27
N ASP A 236 26.26 -2.50 -11.49
CA ASP A 236 25.54 -1.99 -10.33
C ASP A 236 25.82 -0.50 -10.09
N ILE A 237 24.78 0.24 -9.72
CA ILE A 237 24.87 1.61 -9.22
C ILE A 237 24.10 1.68 -7.89
N ALA A 238 24.78 2.06 -6.81
CA ALA A 238 24.17 2.15 -5.49
C ALA A 238 24.45 3.47 -4.79
N ILE A 239 23.43 4.05 -4.16
CA ILE A 239 23.57 5.16 -3.21
C ILE A 239 23.50 4.59 -1.79
N LYS A 240 24.53 4.87 -0.99
CA LYS A 240 24.56 4.52 0.43
C LYS A 240 24.38 5.76 1.29
N ILE A 241 23.48 5.67 2.26
CA ILE A 241 23.20 6.73 3.24
C ILE A 241 24.05 6.46 4.48
N TYR A 242 24.89 7.42 4.86
CA TYR A 242 25.74 7.34 6.04
C TYR A 242 25.31 8.35 7.09
N ARG A 243 25.22 7.92 8.34
CA ARG A 243 25.13 8.79 9.52
C ARG A 243 26.48 8.97 10.17
N GLN A 244 26.77 10.19 10.59
CA GLN A 244 27.88 10.57 11.43
C GLN A 244 27.35 11.35 12.64
N ASP A 245 27.69 10.89 13.84
CA ASP A 245 27.33 11.59 15.07
C ASP A 245 28.47 12.59 15.39
N SER A 246 28.18 13.84 15.75
CA SER A 246 29.22 14.91 15.79
C SER A 246 30.42 14.62 16.70
N MET A 247 30.26 13.78 17.73
CA MET A 247 31.34 13.41 18.64
C MET A 247 32.27 12.30 18.12
N MET A 248 31.86 11.54 17.10
CA MET A 248 32.65 10.42 16.57
C MET A 248 32.82 10.54 15.06
N LYS A 249 34.07 10.45 14.58
CA LYS A 249 34.37 10.33 13.13
C LYS A 249 33.89 9.00 12.51
N ARG A 250 33.24 8.14 13.30
CA ARG A 250 32.72 6.85 12.84
C ARG A 250 31.45 7.07 12.05
N GLN A 251 31.44 6.57 10.82
CA GLN A 251 30.27 6.60 9.96
C GLN A 251 29.55 5.25 10.02
N THR A 252 28.23 5.30 10.13
CA THR A 252 27.37 4.11 10.13
C THR A 252 26.48 4.14 8.89
N VAL A 253 26.45 3.06 8.13
CA VAL A 253 25.52 2.90 6.99
C VAL A 253 24.12 2.75 7.55
N LEU A 254 23.19 3.60 7.13
CA LEU A 254 21.78 3.49 7.47
C LEU A 254 21.01 2.67 6.44
N SER A 255 21.30 2.87 5.16
CA SER A 255 20.62 2.20 4.06
C SER A 255 21.47 2.18 2.80
N THR A 256 21.17 1.23 1.92
CA THR A 256 21.72 1.10 0.56
C THR A 256 20.55 1.04 -0.41
N THR A 257 20.56 1.90 -1.43
CA THR A 257 19.54 1.97 -2.47
C THR A 257 20.20 1.76 -3.82
N PHE A 258 19.69 0.79 -4.58
CA PHE A 258 20.16 0.50 -5.93
C PHE A 258 19.39 1.33 -6.96
N ILE A 259 20.09 1.79 -8.00
CA ILE A 259 19.54 2.57 -9.10
C ILE A 259 19.46 1.67 -10.33
N GLY A 260 18.31 1.71 -11.03
CA GLY A 260 18.15 1.00 -12.28
C GLY A 260 19.14 1.46 -13.34
N ILE A 261 19.81 0.52 -13.98
CA ILE A 261 20.73 0.79 -15.07
C ILE A 261 19.92 0.74 -16.37
N PRO A 262 19.87 1.82 -17.16
CA PRO A 262 19.11 1.83 -18.40
C PRO A 262 19.72 0.82 -19.38
N VAL A 263 18.88 -0.05 -19.95
CA VAL A 263 19.29 -1.01 -20.97
C VAL A 263 19.54 -0.26 -22.28
N PRO A 264 20.70 -0.44 -22.96
CA PRO A 264 21.05 0.32 -24.15
C PRO A 264 20.02 0.26 -25.30
N GLU A 265 19.28 -0.85 -25.46
CA GLU A 265 18.24 -1.00 -26.49
C GLU A 265 16.95 -0.22 -26.19
N ALA A 266 16.76 0.22 -24.94
CA ALA A 266 15.56 0.94 -24.48
C ALA A 266 15.79 2.46 -24.32
N ALA A 267 16.89 3.00 -24.86
CA ALA A 267 17.21 4.43 -24.79
C ALA A 267 16.30 5.33 -25.65
N SER A 268 15.14 4.83 -26.09
CA SER A 268 14.05 5.61 -26.67
C SER A 268 12.86 5.64 -25.72
N VAL A 269 12.59 6.84 -25.19
CA VAL A 269 11.40 7.28 -24.45
C VAL A 269 11.27 6.73 -23.01
N ILE A 270 12.20 7.13 -22.14
CA ILE A 270 11.90 7.22 -20.70
C ILE A 270 11.36 8.63 -20.43
N THR A 271 10.05 8.80 -20.42
CA THR A 271 9.39 10.11 -20.17
C THR A 271 9.03 10.37 -18.72
N GLU A 272 9.05 9.37 -17.83
CA GLU A 272 8.72 9.60 -16.41
C GLU A 272 9.36 8.55 -15.49
N TYR A 273 9.99 9.02 -14.40
CA TYR A 273 10.32 8.18 -13.25
C TYR A 273 9.15 8.24 -12.27
N ALA A 274 8.40 7.15 -12.14
CA ALA A 274 7.47 6.98 -11.02
C ALA A 274 8.25 6.51 -9.78
N PHE A 275 8.69 7.44 -8.94
CA PHE A 275 9.07 7.10 -7.57
C PHE A 275 7.79 6.74 -6.80
N ALA A 276 7.73 5.54 -6.23
CA ALA A 276 6.73 5.13 -5.24
C ALA A 276 6.96 5.88 -3.91
N SER A 277 6.83 7.20 -3.94
CA SER A 277 6.74 8.11 -2.80
C SER A 277 6.24 9.49 -3.24
N SER A 278 5.28 9.56 -4.18
CA SER A 278 4.62 10.82 -4.51
C SER A 278 3.49 11.09 -3.50
N SER A 279 3.83 11.46 -2.27
CA SER A 279 2.91 12.29 -1.49
C SER A 279 2.89 13.65 -2.17
N LYS A 280 1.92 13.89 -3.06
CA LYS A 280 1.68 15.23 -3.62
C LYS A 280 1.47 16.18 -2.43
N ILE A 281 2.42 17.06 -2.18
CA ILE A 281 2.17 18.26 -1.38
C ILE A 281 1.34 19.15 -2.30
N VAL A 282 0.02 19.10 -2.12
CA VAL A 282 -0.86 20.13 -2.67
C VAL A 282 -0.56 21.39 -1.87
N ILE A 283 0.17 22.33 -2.47
CA ILE A 283 0.22 23.70 -1.97
C ILE A 283 -1.14 24.29 -2.37
N PRO A 284 -2.02 24.65 -1.41
CA PRO A 284 -3.28 25.28 -1.77
C PRO A 284 -2.98 26.58 -2.52
N GLU A 285 -3.59 26.69 -3.69
CA GLU A 285 -3.63 27.92 -4.46
C GLU A 285 -4.28 29.00 -3.59
N LYS A 286 -3.68 30.17 -3.64
CA LYS A 286 -3.96 31.29 -2.75
C LYS A 286 -5.24 31.96 -3.22
N ASP A 287 -6.39 31.45 -2.82
CA ASP A 287 -7.64 32.16 -3.01
C ASP A 287 -7.76 33.26 -1.95
N GLU A 288 -7.66 34.49 -2.44
CA GLU A 288 -8.03 35.71 -1.77
C GLU A 288 -9.52 35.65 -1.41
N CYS A 289 -9.83 35.41 -0.13
CA CYS A 289 -11.14 35.76 0.40
C CYS A 289 -11.04 37.13 1.07
N GLU A 290 -11.46 38.15 0.32
CA GLU A 290 -11.83 39.44 0.88
C GLU A 290 -13.01 39.27 1.86
N PHE A 291 -12.93 40.02 2.94
CA PHE A 291 -13.88 40.07 4.05
C PHE A 291 -15.21 40.69 3.63
N TRP A 292 -16.31 40.09 4.08
CA TRP A 292 -17.36 40.77 4.85
C TRP A 292 -17.84 39.84 5.97
#